data_AF-B0DGS9-F1
#
_entry.id   AF-B0DGS9-F1
#
_cell.length_a   1.000
_cell.length_b   1.000
_cell.length_c   1.000
_cell.angle_alpha   90.00
_cell.angle_beta   90.00
_cell.angle_gamma   90.00
#
_symmetry.space_group_name_H-M   'P 1'
#
loop_
_entity.id
_entity.type
_entity.pdbx_description
1 polymer ?
#
loop_
_entity_poly.entity_id
_entity_poly.type
_entity_poly.pdbx_seq_one_letter_code
_entity_poly.pdbx_strand_id
1 'polypeptide(L)'
;AVAGCARTYTVQEGDYCDKISAANNVSTYQLAVVNPSIDPGCGNLLPGQTLCLGNTGEDCSQTYQVQADDTCERIITNHGLNSTLLFTNNPQIHQACENIYIGEV
;
A
#
# COMPACT_ATOMS: atom_id res chain seq x y z
N ALA A 1 16.12 11.13 -7.82
CA ALA A 1 15.21 11.24 -6.67
C ALA A 1 13.87 11.70 -7.17
N VAL A 2 12.78 11.00 -6.85
CA VAL A 2 11.43 11.49 -7.12
C VAL A 2 11.24 12.72 -6.22
N ALA A 3 11.14 13.91 -6.83
CA ALA A 3 11.02 15.15 -6.07
C ALA A 3 9.77 15.08 -5.18
N GLY A 4 9.93 15.26 -3.86
CA GLY A 4 8.84 15.14 -2.89
C GLY A 4 8.74 13.80 -2.16
N CYS A 5 9.56 12.81 -2.54
CA CYS A 5 9.58 11.51 -1.86
C CYS A 5 10.16 11.60 -0.44
N ALA A 6 9.37 11.21 0.56
CA ALA A 6 9.76 11.19 1.97
C ALA A 6 10.67 10.01 2.31
N ARG A 7 10.36 8.83 1.73
CA ARG A 7 11.07 7.58 1.99
C ARG A 7 11.25 6.83 0.69
N THR A 8 12.44 6.29 0.47
CA THR A 8 12.75 5.47 -0.72
C THR A 8 13.14 4.06 -0.32
N TYR A 9 12.88 3.11 -1.20
CA TYR A 9 13.25 1.71 -1.04
C TYR A 9 13.98 1.21 -2.29
N THR A 10 14.99 0.36 -2.10
CA THR A 10 15.68 -0.29 -3.22
C THR A 10 15.15 -1.72 -3.35
N VAL A 11 14.56 -2.01 -4.51
CA VAL A 11 13.97 -3.32 -4.84
C VAL A 11 15.03 -4.41 -4.74
N GLN A 12 14.68 -5.50 -4.06
CA GLN A 12 15.51 -6.70 -3.97
C GLN A 12 14.96 -7.80 -4.88
N GLU A 13 15.78 -8.81 -5.15
CA GLU A 13 15.35 -9.98 -5.93
C GLU A 13 14.19 -10.71 -5.23
N GLY A 14 13.12 -10.97 -5.97
CA GLY A 14 11.91 -11.60 -5.44
C GLY A 14 11.00 -10.66 -4.63
N ASP A 15 11.21 -9.35 -4.70
CA ASP A 15 10.25 -8.38 -4.17
C ASP A 15 9.06 -8.17 -5.12
N TYR A 16 7.90 -7.94 -4.51
CA TYR A 16 6.65 -7.53 -5.14
C TYR A 16 5.97 -6.53 -4.20
N CYS A 17 4.94 -5.82 -4.66
CA CYS A 17 4.43 -4.67 -3.93
C CYS A 17 3.94 -5.00 -2.52
N ASP A 18 3.12 -6.02 -2.32
CA ASP A 18 2.59 -6.32 -0.98
C ASP A 18 3.70 -6.64 0.03
N LYS A 19 4.76 -7.32 -0.41
CA LYS A 19 5.92 -7.63 0.43
C LYS A 19 6.69 -6.36 0.82
N ILE A 20 6.89 -5.45 -0.14
CA ILE A 20 7.51 -4.14 0.13
C ILE A 20 6.62 -3.32 1.06
N SER A 21 5.32 -3.30 0.78
CA SER A 21 4.30 -2.59 1.55
C SER A 21 4.25 -3.02 3.00
N ALA A 22 4.16 -4.33 3.25
CA ALA A 22 4.12 -4.91 4.58
C ALA A 22 5.43 -4.69 5.34
N ALA A 23 6.58 -4.83 4.67
CA ALA A 23 7.88 -4.64 5.31
C ALA A 23 8.17 -3.16 5.66
N ASN A 24 7.62 -2.22 4.90
CA ASN A 24 7.93 -0.80 5.04
C ASN A 24 6.78 0.05 5.60
N ASN A 25 5.66 -0.56 6.02
CA ASN A 25 4.46 0.13 6.48
C ASN A 25 4.03 1.22 5.49
N VAL A 26 3.74 0.81 4.25
CA VAL A 26 3.23 1.71 3.21
C VAL A 26 2.02 1.08 2.57
N SER A 27 1.01 1.90 2.25
CA SER A 27 -0.14 1.44 1.48
C SER A 27 0.30 0.98 0.09
N THR A 28 -0.19 -0.18 -0.32
CA THR A 28 0.07 -0.78 -1.63
C THR A 28 -0.47 0.12 -2.74
N TYR A 29 -1.60 0.77 -2.49
CA TYR A 29 -2.15 1.78 -3.37
C TYR A 29 -1.25 3.02 -3.46
N GLN A 30 -0.81 3.55 -2.32
CA GLN A 30 0.10 4.70 -2.31
C GLN A 30 1.38 4.39 -3.08
N LEU A 31 1.97 3.20 -2.87
CA LEU A 31 3.17 2.74 -3.57
C LEU A 31 2.98 2.73 -5.09
N ALA A 32 1.82 2.26 -5.57
CA ALA A 32 1.47 2.27 -6.99
C ALA A 32 1.29 3.70 -7.54
N VAL A 33 0.63 4.58 -6.78
CA VAL A 33 0.38 5.98 -7.18
C VAL A 33 1.67 6.79 -7.29
N VAL A 34 2.57 6.67 -6.32
CA VAL A 34 3.83 7.45 -6.30
C VAL A 34 4.90 6.89 -7.24
N ASN A 35 4.71 5.67 -7.77
CA ASN A 35 5.59 5.08 -8.79
C ASN A 35 4.77 4.64 -10.02
N PRO A 36 4.32 5.56 -10.88
CA PRO A 36 3.47 5.24 -12.03
C PRO A 36 4.12 4.31 -13.07
N SER A 37 5.41 4.01 -12.93
CA SER A 37 6.12 3.04 -13.75
C SER A 37 5.91 1.60 -13.31
N ILE A 38 5.33 1.33 -12.14
CA ILE A 38 5.08 -0.05 -11.67
C ILE A 38 3.69 -0.51 -12.12
N ASP A 39 3.61 -1.78 -12.54
CA ASP A 39 2.33 -2.39 -12.88
C ASP A 39 1.54 -2.75 -11.60
N PRO A 40 0.20 -2.88 -11.65
CA PRO A 40 -0.62 -3.19 -10.47
C PRO A 40 -0.21 -4.48 -9.73
N GLY A 41 0.34 -5.47 -10.45
CA GLY A 41 0.85 -6.70 -9.87
C GLY A 41 2.35 -6.67 -9.53
N CYS A 42 3.02 -5.54 -9.78
CA CYS A 42 4.44 -5.32 -9.51
C CYS A 42 5.38 -6.38 -10.08
N GLY A 43 4.98 -6.98 -11.21
CA GLY A 43 5.77 -7.96 -11.94
C GLY A 43 6.89 -7.36 -12.78
N ASN A 44 6.92 -6.03 -12.91
CA ASN A 44 7.93 -5.29 -13.67
C ASN A 44 9.00 -4.63 -12.78
N LEU A 45 9.05 -4.98 -11.49
CA LEU A 45 10.07 -4.50 -10.57
C LEU A 45 11.44 -5.09 -10.91
N LEU A 46 12.46 -4.22 -11.02
CA LEU A 46 13.83 -4.63 -11.31
C LEU A 46 14.69 -4.56 -10.03
N PRO A 47 15.44 -5.61 -9.68
CA PRO A 47 16.38 -5.55 -8.56
C PRO A 47 17.37 -4.38 -8.72
N GLY A 48 17.55 -3.58 -7.66
CA GLY A 48 18.36 -2.36 -7.68
C GLY A 48 17.59 -1.09 -8.10
N GLN A 49 16.35 -1.21 -8.58
CA GLN A 49 15.47 -0.08 -8.83
C GLN A 49 15.15 0.63 -7.51
N THR A 50 15.17 1.96 -7.52
CA THR A 50 14.73 2.77 -6.37
C THR A 50 13.26 3.15 -6.56
N LEU A 51 12.42 2.75 -5.61
CA LEU A 51 11.02 3.14 -5.50
C LEU A 51 10.84 4.23 -4.46
N CYS A 52 9.85 5.08 -4.68
CA CYS A 52 9.34 5.97 -3.66
C CYS A 52 8.29 5.25 -2.82
N LEU A 53 8.39 5.28 -1.50
CA LEU A 53 7.37 4.70 -0.63
C LEU A 53 6.24 5.71 -0.38
N GLY A 54 6.53 6.99 -0.28
CA GLY A 54 5.51 8.00 -0.02
C GLY A 54 5.99 9.42 -0.21
N ASN A 55 5.05 10.32 -0.43
CA ASN A 55 5.33 11.75 -0.49
C ASN A 55 5.42 12.36 0.90
N THR A 56 6.17 13.46 1.01
CA THR A 56 6.32 14.20 2.25
C THR A 56 4.99 14.82 2.68
N GLY A 57 4.47 14.40 3.83
CA GLY A 57 3.19 14.87 4.37
C GLY A 57 1.96 14.04 3.97
N GLU A 58 2.13 13.06 3.08
CA GLU A 58 1.05 12.13 2.65
C GLU A 58 1.31 10.69 3.09
N ASP A 59 2.51 10.39 3.60
CA ASP A 59 2.90 9.04 4.00
C ASP A 59 2.16 8.55 5.24
N CYS A 60 1.55 7.37 5.14
CA CYS A 60 0.80 6.76 6.24
C CYS A 60 1.74 6.42 7.42
N SER A 61 1.38 6.84 8.63
CA SER A 61 2.13 6.50 9.86
C SER A 61 1.75 5.14 10.45
N GLN A 62 0.55 4.65 10.12
CA GLN A 62 0.05 3.33 10.52
C GLN A 62 -0.61 2.68 9.30
N THR A 63 -0.32 1.41 9.10
CA THR A 63 -0.87 0.60 8.01
C THR A 63 -1.35 -0.73 8.58
N TYR A 64 -2.29 -1.37 7.89
CA TYR A 64 -2.81 -2.67 8.27
C TYR A 64 -2.72 -3.63 7.08
N GLN A 65 -2.14 -4.80 7.32
CA GLN A 65 -2.10 -5.84 6.30
C GLN A 65 -3.35 -6.72 6.40
N VAL A 66 -4.11 -6.81 5.32
CA VAL A 66 -5.30 -7.65 5.18
C VAL A 66 -4.95 -9.11 5.45
N GLN A 67 -5.69 -9.73 6.36
CA GLN A 67 -5.55 -11.12 6.77
C GLN A 67 -6.67 -11.98 6.18
N ALA A 68 -6.57 -13.30 6.38
CA ALA A 68 -7.61 -14.23 6.00
C ALA A 68 -8.95 -13.89 6.69
N ASP A 69 -10.04 -14.00 5.93
CA ASP A 69 -11.42 -13.70 6.33
C ASP A 69 -11.72 -12.23 6.70
N ASP A 70 -10.78 -11.31 6.49
CA ASP A 70 -11.04 -9.91 6.75
C ASP A 70 -12.12 -9.34 5.83
N THR A 71 -12.91 -8.45 6.41
CA THR A 71 -13.83 -7.56 5.70
C THR A 71 -13.52 -6.14 6.15
N CYS A 72 -13.84 -5.14 5.33
CA CYS A 72 -13.65 -3.74 5.72
C CYS A 72 -14.36 -3.44 7.05
N GLU A 73 -15.56 -3.98 7.27
CA GLU A 73 -16.29 -3.81 8.53
C GLU A 73 -15.54 -4.38 9.74
N ARG A 74 -14.96 -5.59 9.60
CA ARG A 74 -14.14 -6.20 10.66
C ARG A 74 -12.89 -5.38 10.94
N ILE A 75 -12.18 -4.94 9.90
CA ILE A 75 -10.96 -4.12 10.05
C ILE A 75 -11.32 -2.80 10.75
N ILE A 76 -12.36 -2.12 10.27
CA ILE A 76 -12.83 -0.85 10.84
C ILE A 76 -13.17 -1.01 12.32
N THR A 77 -13.96 -2.03 12.66
CA THR A 77 -14.45 -2.25 14.03
C THR A 77 -13.32 -2.68 14.97
N ASN A 78 -12.48 -3.63 14.55
CA ASN A 78 -11.40 -4.17 15.38
C ASN A 78 -10.29 -3.16 15.65
N HIS A 79 -10.03 -2.26 14.70
CA HIS A 79 -8.99 -1.24 14.81
C HIS A 79 -9.54 0.15 15.18
N GLY A 80 -10.84 0.27 15.43
CA GLY A 80 -11.48 1.54 15.78
C GLY A 80 -11.29 2.62 14.72
N LEU A 81 -11.22 2.24 13.44
CA LEU A 81 -10.99 3.17 12.33
C LEU A 81 -12.28 3.91 11.96
N ASN A 82 -12.13 5.02 11.26
CA ASN A 82 -13.25 5.68 10.60
C ASN A 82 -13.39 5.13 9.18
N SER A 83 -14.59 4.68 8.79
CA SER A 83 -14.85 4.14 7.45
C SER A 83 -14.51 5.13 6.34
N THR A 84 -14.84 6.41 6.51
CA THR A 84 -14.49 7.49 5.57
C THR A 84 -12.98 7.60 5.43
N LEU A 85 -12.22 7.49 6.52
CA LEU A 85 -10.76 7.57 6.47
C LEU A 85 -10.18 6.38 5.70
N LEU A 86 -10.71 5.17 5.92
CA LEU A 86 -10.27 3.98 5.19
C LEU A 86 -10.43 4.16 3.68
N PHE A 87 -11.63 4.52 3.21
CA PHE A 87 -11.91 4.67 1.78
C PHE A 87 -11.28 5.93 1.17
N THR A 88 -11.05 6.99 1.95
CA THR A 88 -10.39 8.22 1.45
C THR A 88 -8.90 7.99 1.21
N ASN A 89 -8.24 7.25 2.10
CA ASN A 89 -6.82 6.93 1.95
C ASN A 89 -6.58 5.75 0.99
N ASN A 90 -7.59 4.89 0.80
CA ASN A 90 -7.54 3.73 -0.08
C ASN A 90 -8.72 3.75 -1.07
N PRO A 91 -8.75 4.72 -2.00
CA PRO A 91 -9.85 4.89 -2.94
C PRO A 91 -9.96 3.76 -3.97
N GLN A 92 -8.99 2.86 -4.05
CA GLN A 92 -9.11 1.62 -4.82
C GLN A 92 -10.09 0.63 -4.18
N ILE A 93 -10.34 0.71 -2.87
CA ILE A 93 -11.23 -0.22 -2.18
C ILE A 93 -12.67 0.11 -2.56
N HIS A 94 -13.38 -0.86 -3.14
CA HIS A 94 -14.79 -0.74 -3.46
C HIS A 94 -15.61 -0.58 -2.18
N GLN A 95 -16.72 0.13 -2.27
CA GLN A 95 -17.63 0.30 -1.12
C GLN A 95 -18.15 -1.04 -0.57
N ALA A 96 -18.30 -2.05 -1.44
CA ALA A 96 -18.69 -3.41 -1.05
C ALA A 96 -17.53 -4.23 -0.44
N CYS A 97 -16.30 -3.71 -0.44
CA CYS A 97 -15.09 -4.37 0.07
C CYS A 97 -14.80 -5.75 -0.57
N GLU A 98 -15.17 -5.92 -1.83
CA GLU A 98 -15.07 -7.18 -2.57
C GLU A 98 -13.72 -7.38 -3.26
N ASN A 99 -12.89 -6.34 -3.30
CA ASN A 99 -11.64 -6.30 -4.04
C ASN A 99 -10.38 -6.27 -3.16
N ILE A 100 -10.54 -6.39 -1.83
CA ILE A 100 -9.40 -6.58 -0.93
C ILE A 100 -8.94 -8.04 -0.95
N TYR A 101 -7.64 -8.26 -0.77
CA TYR A 101 -7.06 -9.60 -0.77
C TYR A 101 -5.98 -9.76 0.31
N ILE A 102 -5.72 -11.01 0.67
CA ILE A 102 -4.74 -11.35 1.73
C ILE A 102 -3.37 -10.80 1.33
N GLY A 103 -2.76 -10.06 2.25
CA GLY A 103 -1.44 -9.47 2.06
C GLY A 103 -1.45 -8.01 1.62
N GLU A 104 -2.57 -7.50 1.08
CA GLU A 104 -2.72 -6.07 0.75
C GLU A 104 -2.56 -5.21 2.01
N VAL A 105 -1.92 -4.05 1.85
CA VAL A 105 -1.64 -3.08 2.93
C VAL A 105 -2.22 -1.73 2.57
#